data_AF-A0A7W1ETE2-F1
#
_entry.id   AF-A0A7W1ETE2-F1
#
_cell.length_a   1.000
_cell.length_b   1.000
_cell.length_c   1.000
_cell.angle_alpha   90.00
_cell.angle_beta   90.00
_cell.angle_gamma   90.00
#
_symmetry.space_group_name_H-M   'P 1'
#
loop_
_entity.id
_entity.type
_entity.pdbx_description
1 polymer ?
#
loop_
_entity_poly.entity_id
_entity_poly.type
_entity_poly.pdbx_seq_one_letter_code
_entity_poly.pdbx_strand_id
1 'polypeptide(L)'
;MRLKITAIILFPVFIAVSCSHEAKDDSEEQENEETETTDDCKFKNDTYSATVKYHNPATNYSATYNLDVEVKDCEVVQINFPNDGYLDDDHISSAPLDENGLANVYGEEGKTYDIEIN
;
A
#
# COMPACT_ATOMS: atom_id res chain seq x y z
N MET A 1 -31.06 11.21 47.31
CA MET A 1 -30.71 10.06 48.16
C MET A 1 -29.65 9.25 47.42
N ARG A 2 -28.38 9.31 47.84
CA ARG A 2 -27.26 8.64 47.15
C ARG A 2 -27.03 7.28 47.80
N LEU A 3 -27.38 6.20 47.11
CA LEU A 3 -27.12 4.84 47.57
C LEU A 3 -25.74 4.42 47.06
N LYS A 4 -24.82 4.17 47.99
CA LYS A 4 -23.50 3.59 47.73
C LYS A 4 -23.64 2.06 47.82
N ILE A 5 -23.26 1.34 46.77
CA ILE A 5 -23.17 -0.12 46.82
C ILE A 5 -21.70 -0.47 46.57
N THR A 6 -21.07 -1.03 47.60
CA THR A 6 -19.66 -1.45 47.63
C THR A 6 -19.52 -2.86 47.04
N ALA A 7 -18.45 -3.08 46.28
CA ALA A 7 -18.13 -4.27 45.51
C ALA A 7 -17.98 -5.57 46.31
N ILE A 8 -18.27 -6.71 45.68
CA ILE A 8 -17.80 -8.04 46.09
C ILE A 8 -17.12 -8.69 44.87
N ILE A 9 -15.83 -8.95 45.02
CA ILE A 9 -14.96 -9.65 44.08
C ILE A 9 -15.13 -11.16 44.28
N LEU A 10 -15.32 -11.93 43.21
CA LEU A 10 -15.25 -13.39 43.21
C LEU A 10 -14.51 -13.87 41.94
N PHE A 11 -13.19 -13.99 42.08
CA PHE A 11 -12.26 -14.78 41.26
C PHE A 11 -12.20 -16.20 41.89
N PRO A 12 -11.73 -17.29 41.26
CA PRO A 12 -11.53 -17.67 39.84
C PRO A 12 -12.14 -19.05 39.48
N VAL A 13 -12.21 -19.42 38.20
CA VAL A 13 -11.96 -20.83 37.80
C VAL A 13 -11.15 -20.85 36.52
N PHE A 14 -9.85 -21.14 36.66
CA PHE A 14 -8.97 -21.62 35.60
C PHE A 14 -9.50 -22.99 35.14
N ILE A 15 -10.05 -23.07 33.93
CA ILE A 15 -10.33 -24.36 33.30
C ILE A 15 -9.06 -24.75 32.55
N ALA A 16 -8.41 -25.81 33.02
CA ALA A 16 -7.28 -26.42 32.36
C ALA A 16 -7.72 -26.94 30.97
N VAL A 17 -7.04 -26.47 29.93
CA VAL A 17 -7.13 -26.99 28.57
C VAL A 17 -6.39 -28.33 28.52
N SER A 18 -7.11 -29.39 28.18
CA SER A 18 -6.53 -30.62 27.64
C SER A 18 -7.50 -31.12 26.57
N CYS A 19 -7.14 -30.94 25.30
CA CYS A 19 -7.80 -31.61 24.19
C CYS A 19 -6.73 -32.19 23.26
N SER A 20 -6.81 -33.50 23.08
CA SER A 20 -5.98 -34.32 22.21
C SER A 20 -6.47 -34.27 20.76
N HIS A 21 -5.56 -33.85 19.87
CA HIS A 21 -5.39 -34.08 18.42
C HIS A 21 -6.46 -34.95 17.68
N GLU A 22 -7.27 -34.37 16.77
CA GLU A 22 -7.07 -34.35 15.30
C GLU A 22 -8.30 -33.79 14.53
N ALA A 23 -7.97 -32.98 13.51
CA ALA A 23 -8.67 -32.73 12.24
C ALA A 23 -10.06 -32.05 12.19
N LYS A 24 -10.02 -30.73 12.00
CA LYS A 24 -10.50 -29.94 10.83
C LYS A 24 -10.92 -28.57 11.34
N ASP A 25 -10.01 -27.62 11.22
CA ASP A 25 -10.20 -26.25 11.65
C ASP A 25 -10.51 -25.39 10.42
N ASP A 26 -11.77 -25.01 10.31
CA ASP A 26 -12.24 -23.91 9.48
C ASP A 26 -12.45 -22.77 10.47
N SER A 27 -11.40 -21.97 10.63
CA SER A 27 -11.34 -20.85 11.57
C SER A 27 -10.85 -19.64 10.80
N GLU A 28 -11.67 -18.59 10.86
CA GLU A 28 -11.38 -17.22 10.47
C GLU A 28 -10.06 -16.78 11.11
N GLU A 29 -8.97 -16.85 10.34
CA GLU A 29 -7.73 -16.20 10.70
C GLU A 29 -7.84 -14.74 10.29
N GLN A 30 -7.77 -13.87 11.31
CA GLN A 30 -7.47 -12.47 11.13
C GLN A 30 -6.25 -12.39 10.22
N GLU A 31 -6.43 -11.84 9.01
CA GLU A 31 -5.33 -11.32 8.21
C GLU A 31 -4.66 -10.23 9.05
N ASN A 32 -3.71 -10.64 9.88
CA ASN A 32 -2.51 -9.85 10.05
C ASN A 32 -1.96 -9.72 8.63
N GLU A 33 -2.26 -8.61 7.99
CA GLU A 33 -1.35 -8.02 7.03
C GLU A 33 -0.05 -7.84 7.80
N GLU A 34 0.77 -8.88 7.80
CA GLU A 34 2.18 -8.78 8.01
C GLU A 34 2.62 -7.80 6.93
N THR A 35 2.71 -6.52 7.30
CA THR A 35 3.57 -5.56 6.63
C THR A 35 4.92 -6.23 6.55
N GLU A 36 5.14 -6.94 5.44
CA GLU A 36 6.43 -7.34 4.93
C GLU A 36 7.26 -6.07 5.02
N THR A 37 8.08 -5.99 6.06
CA THR A 37 8.99 -4.88 6.24
C THR A 37 9.85 -4.89 5.00
N THR A 38 9.57 -3.99 4.07
CA THR A 38 10.35 -3.76 2.87
C THR A 38 11.78 -3.52 3.34
N ASP A 39 12.58 -4.57 3.22
CA ASP A 39 13.99 -4.55 3.53
C ASP A 39 14.63 -3.43 2.71
N ASP A 40 15.04 -2.37 3.41
CA ASP A 40 15.89 -1.26 2.95
C ASP A 40 15.48 -0.58 1.62
N CYS A 41 14.21 -0.17 1.48
CA CYS A 41 13.84 0.74 0.40
C CYS A 41 14.63 2.06 0.51
N LYS A 42 15.40 2.40 -0.54
CA LYS A 42 16.21 3.62 -0.59
C LYS A 42 15.38 4.90 -0.71
N PHE A 43 14.14 4.77 -1.16
CA PHE A 43 13.21 5.88 -1.40
C PHE A 43 12.25 6.00 -0.22
N LYS A 44 12.21 7.19 0.40
CA LYS A 44 11.34 7.48 1.54
C LYS A 44 9.98 7.96 1.03
N ASN A 45 9.02 8.05 1.94
CA ASN A 45 7.72 8.63 1.65
C ASN A 45 7.88 10.14 1.41
N ASP A 46 7.94 10.56 0.14
CA ASP A 46 8.19 11.93 -0.29
C ASP A 46 7.76 12.14 -1.76
N THR A 47 7.83 13.37 -2.23
CA THR A 47 7.67 13.73 -3.64
C THR A 47 9.03 13.81 -4.32
N TYR A 48 9.15 13.14 -5.47
CA TYR A 48 10.38 13.05 -6.24
C TYR A 48 10.20 13.61 -7.64
N SER A 49 11.21 14.31 -8.15
CA SER A 49 11.25 14.66 -9.57
C SER A 49 11.65 13.41 -10.37
N ALA A 50 10.90 13.11 -11.43
CA ALA A 50 11.08 11.90 -12.21
C ALA A 50 10.94 12.17 -13.72
N THR A 51 11.63 11.35 -14.51
CA THR A 51 11.36 11.19 -15.93
C THR A 51 10.21 10.18 -16.09
N VAL A 52 9.12 10.60 -16.73
CA VAL A 52 7.92 9.77 -16.97
C VAL A 52 7.72 9.55 -18.46
N LYS A 53 7.85 8.31 -18.93
CA LYS A 53 7.61 7.91 -20.32
C LYS A 53 6.20 7.33 -20.42
N TYR A 54 5.32 8.07 -21.07
CA TYR A 54 3.92 7.71 -21.30
C TYR A 54 3.75 6.95 -22.62
N HIS A 55 2.88 5.95 -22.62
CA HIS A 55 2.37 5.31 -23.83
C HIS A 55 0.85 5.12 -23.79
N ASN A 56 0.17 5.49 -24.88
CA ASN A 56 -1.23 5.20 -25.14
C ASN A 56 -1.35 4.19 -26.29
N PRO A 57 -1.71 2.93 -26.02
CA PRO A 57 -1.79 1.92 -27.08
C PRO A 57 -2.95 2.17 -28.06
N ALA A 58 -4.02 2.83 -27.65
CA ALA A 58 -5.19 3.08 -28.50
C ALA A 58 -4.89 4.08 -29.63
N THR A 59 -4.00 5.04 -29.38
CA THR A 59 -3.59 6.05 -30.37
C THR A 59 -2.17 5.85 -30.87
N ASN A 60 -1.44 4.85 -30.35
CA ASN A 60 -0.01 4.65 -30.54
C ASN A 60 0.82 5.94 -30.27
N TYR A 61 0.37 6.72 -29.29
CA TYR A 61 1.03 7.98 -28.92
C TYR A 61 1.95 7.74 -27.73
N SER A 62 3.11 8.38 -27.72
CA SER A 62 4.04 8.37 -26.61
C SER A 62 4.63 9.75 -26.38
N ALA A 63 4.95 10.04 -25.12
CA ALA A 63 5.57 11.28 -24.71
C ALA A 63 6.50 11.04 -23.51
N THR A 64 7.43 11.96 -23.29
CA THR A 64 8.29 11.97 -22.11
C THR A 64 8.11 13.29 -21.39
N TYR A 65 7.90 13.21 -20.08
CA TYR A 65 7.69 14.35 -19.22
C TYR A 65 8.69 14.34 -18.07
N ASN A 66 9.02 15.51 -17.54
CA ASN A 66 9.64 15.65 -16.23
C ASN A 66 8.54 16.10 -15.27
N LEU A 67 8.11 15.19 -14.40
CA LEU A 67 6.98 15.38 -13.49
C LEU A 67 7.40 15.05 -12.07
N ASP A 68 6.65 15.57 -11.11
CA ASP A 68 6.78 15.16 -9.73
C ASP A 68 5.89 13.92 -9.48
N VAL A 69 6.40 12.94 -8.75
CA VAL A 69 5.67 11.71 -8.37
C VAL A 69 5.68 11.56 -6.85
N GLU A 70 4.56 11.12 -6.27
CA GLU A 70 4.53 10.76 -4.86
C GLU A 70 4.93 9.30 -4.68
N VAL A 71 5.88 9.07 -3.77
CA VAL A 71 6.29 7.74 -3.34
C VAL A 71 5.77 7.51 -1.92
N LYS A 72 5.12 6.37 -1.69
CA LYS A 72 4.72 5.90 -0.36
C LYS A 72 5.00 4.40 -0.27
N ASP A 73 5.62 4.00 0.82
CA ASP A 73 5.93 2.59 1.13
C ASP A 73 6.67 1.89 -0.03
N CYS A 74 7.65 2.60 -0.60
CA CYS A 74 8.46 2.19 -1.76
C CYS A 74 7.71 2.09 -3.10
N GLU A 75 6.47 2.52 -3.18
CA GLU A 75 5.67 2.50 -4.41
C GLU A 75 5.39 3.90 -4.92
N VAL A 76 5.31 4.05 -6.25
CA VAL A 76 4.74 5.25 -6.86
C VAL A 76 3.23 5.18 -6.74
N VAL A 77 2.65 6.13 -6.00
CA VAL A 77 1.21 6.19 -5.72
C VAL A 77 0.49 7.34 -6.43
N GLN A 78 1.23 8.33 -6.93
CA GLN A 78 0.65 9.47 -7.66
C GLN A 78 1.62 10.05 -8.70
N ILE A 79 1.12 10.46 -9.86
CA ILE A 79 1.86 11.20 -10.89
C ILE A 79 1.24 12.59 -11.05
N ASN A 80 2.01 13.65 -10.77
CA ASN A 80 1.52 15.04 -10.80
C ASN A 80 1.73 15.67 -12.17
N PHE A 81 0.65 16.16 -12.78
CA PHE A 81 0.64 16.91 -14.03
C PHE A 81 0.51 18.43 -13.76
N PRO A 82 0.91 19.30 -14.71
CA PRO A 82 0.73 20.74 -14.58
C PRO A 82 -0.74 21.15 -14.42
N ASN A 83 -0.97 22.33 -13.81
CA ASN A 83 -2.30 22.91 -13.55
C ASN A 83 -3.16 22.07 -12.58
N ASP A 84 -2.56 21.60 -11.49
CA ASP A 84 -3.22 20.83 -10.43
C ASP A 84 -3.85 19.50 -10.89
N GLY A 85 -3.44 18.99 -12.06
CA GLY A 85 -3.84 17.66 -12.53
C GLY A 85 -2.96 16.58 -11.90
N TYR A 86 -3.52 15.41 -11.63
CA TYR A 86 -2.76 14.27 -11.12
C TYR A 86 -3.45 12.97 -11.50
N LEU A 87 -2.70 11.86 -11.42
CA LEU A 87 -3.24 10.51 -11.47
C LEU A 87 -2.83 9.81 -10.18
N ASP A 88 -3.81 9.32 -9.44
CA ASP A 88 -3.68 8.56 -8.19
C ASP A 88 -4.33 7.16 -8.34
N ASP A 89 -4.60 6.49 -7.23
CA ASP A 89 -5.15 5.14 -7.18
C ASP A 89 -6.51 4.97 -7.88
N ASP A 90 -7.24 6.07 -8.12
CA ASP A 90 -8.46 6.04 -8.93
C ASP A 90 -8.16 5.82 -10.43
N HIS A 91 -6.97 6.16 -10.90
CA HIS A 91 -6.60 6.16 -12.33
C HIS A 91 -5.36 5.34 -12.69
N ILE A 92 -4.54 4.97 -11.70
CA ILE A 92 -3.34 4.15 -11.86
C ILE A 92 -3.29 3.02 -10.83
N SER A 93 -2.64 1.93 -11.19
CA SER A 93 -2.18 0.91 -10.23
C SER A 93 -0.80 1.32 -9.73
N SER A 94 -0.64 1.44 -8.41
CA SER A 94 0.67 1.72 -7.80
C SER A 94 1.69 0.65 -8.20
N ALA A 95 2.96 1.04 -8.23
CA ALA A 95 4.03 0.14 -8.60
C ALA A 95 5.26 0.35 -7.71
N PRO A 96 5.91 -0.73 -7.24
CA PRO A 96 7.12 -0.63 -6.44
C PRO A 96 8.28 -0.08 -7.27
N LEU A 97 9.12 0.74 -6.63
CA LEU A 97 10.40 1.17 -7.15
C LEU A 97 11.44 0.07 -6.96
N ASP A 98 12.23 -0.17 -7.99
CA ASP A 98 13.43 -1.00 -7.85
C ASP A 98 14.58 -0.24 -7.17
N GLU A 99 15.70 -0.94 -6.97
CA GLU A 99 16.90 -0.36 -6.33
C GLU A 99 17.56 0.81 -7.09
N ASN A 100 17.16 1.02 -8.35
CA ASN A 100 17.63 2.07 -9.26
C ASN A 100 16.61 3.21 -9.39
N GLY A 101 15.46 3.13 -8.73
CA GLY A 101 14.40 4.13 -8.83
C GLY A 101 13.56 4.01 -10.10
N LEU A 102 13.43 2.79 -10.64
CA LEU A 102 12.58 2.49 -11.78
C LEU A 102 11.27 1.87 -11.33
N ALA A 103 10.15 2.31 -11.91
CA ALA A 103 8.84 1.70 -11.74
C ALA A 103 8.06 1.69 -13.06
N ASN A 104 7.21 0.68 -13.24
CA ASN A 104 6.29 0.58 -14.37
C ASN A 104 4.86 0.66 -13.83
N VAL A 105 4.23 1.81 -14.02
CA VAL A 105 2.87 2.12 -13.54
C VAL A 105 1.87 1.90 -14.68
N TYR A 106 0.78 1.20 -14.37
CA TYR A 106 -0.31 0.96 -15.30
C TYR A 106 -1.45 1.92 -15.03
N GLY A 107 -1.94 2.59 -16.06
CA GLY A 107 -3.15 3.40 -15.99
C GLY A 107 -4.32 2.78 -16.75
N GLU A 108 -5.44 3.48 -16.73
CA GLU A 108 -6.65 3.07 -17.42
C GLU A 108 -6.46 2.83 -18.93
N GLU A 109 -7.25 1.91 -19.47
CA GLU A 109 -7.28 1.57 -20.91
C GLU A 109 -5.93 1.11 -21.48
N GLY A 110 -5.07 0.51 -20.64
CA GLY A 110 -3.77 -0.01 -21.04
C GLY A 110 -2.70 1.07 -21.25
N LYS A 111 -2.94 2.30 -20.77
CA LYS A 111 -1.91 3.34 -20.72
C LYS A 111 -0.79 2.91 -19.77
N THR A 112 0.46 3.19 -20.12
CA THR A 112 1.61 2.86 -19.28
C THR A 112 2.47 4.07 -19.03
N TYR A 113 3.14 4.07 -17.87
CA TYR A 113 4.02 5.11 -17.39
C TYR A 113 5.30 4.47 -16.85
N ASP A 114 6.40 4.54 -17.61
CA ASP A 114 7.72 4.14 -17.11
C ASP A 114 8.34 5.32 -16.37
N ILE A 115 8.62 5.13 -15.09
CA ILE A 115 9.06 6.18 -14.17
C ILE A 115 10.52 5.91 -13.79
N GLU A 116 11.33 6.96 -13.80
CA GLU A 116 12.73 6.98 -13.39
C GLU A 116 12.97 8.18 -12.47
N ILE A 117 13.26 7.93 -11.18
CA ILE A 117 13.56 8.96 -10.18
C ILE A 117 14.92 9.64 -10.48
N ASN A 118 15.00 10.97 -10.39
CA ASN A 118 16.19 11.78 -10.67
C ASN A 118 17.05 12.12 -9.44
#